data_AF-A0A1N7SUQ2-F1
#
_entry.id   AF-A0A1N7SUQ2-F1
#
_cell.length_a   1.000
_cell.length_b   1.000
_cell.length_c   1.000
_cell.angle_alpha   90.00
_cell.angle_beta   90.00
_cell.angle_gamma   90.00
#
_symmetry.space_group_name_H-M   'P 1'
#
loop_
_entity.id
_entity.type
_entity.pdbx_description
1 polymer ?
#
loop_
_entity_poly.entity_id
_entity_poly.type
_entity_poly.pdbx_seq_one_letter_code
_entity_poly.pdbx_strand_id
1 'polypeptide(L)'
;MPRRKSNDGAGLAKPIAFRLSDADRAAYLEKVARSGLTQSEFFRQAVLTNRTQVIARPVASADRKRLLYIFNKTSNNLNQIARRANSEHVSGQLSEATYEELLTQLQLISRYLRCSLEKVD
;
A
#
# COMPACT_ATOMS: atom_id res chain seq x y z
N MET A 1 17.45 9.81 52.02
CA MET A 1 18.77 9.69 51.36
C MET A 1 18.64 10.17 49.91
N PRO A 2 19.30 11.25 49.45
CA PRO A 2 19.24 11.61 48.05
C PRO A 2 20.21 10.74 47.23
N ARG A 3 19.71 10.14 46.15
CA ARG A 3 20.52 9.32 45.22
C ARG A 3 21.59 10.18 44.55
N ARG A 4 22.84 9.71 44.62
CA ARG A 4 24.02 10.30 43.96
C ARG A 4 23.83 10.17 42.43
N LYS A 5 23.94 11.29 41.69
CA LYS A 5 23.97 11.26 40.21
C LYS A 5 25.39 10.92 39.75
N SER A 6 25.57 9.76 39.14
CA SER A 6 26.77 9.43 38.37
C SER A 6 26.63 10.05 36.98
N ASN A 7 27.34 11.15 36.71
CA ASN A 7 27.50 11.68 35.36
C ASN A 7 28.86 11.22 34.82
N ASP A 8 28.91 10.00 34.31
CA ASP A 8 30.01 9.55 33.45
C ASP A 8 29.56 9.74 31.98
N GLY A 9 30.09 10.76 31.31
CA GLY A 9 29.78 11.13 29.92
C GLY A 9 28.92 12.40 29.82
N ALA A 10 29.16 13.21 28.76
CA ALA A 10 28.56 14.53 28.54
C ALA A 10 27.09 14.60 29.01
N GLY A 11 26.85 15.34 30.11
CA GLY A 11 25.55 15.38 30.77
C GLY A 11 24.44 15.88 29.84
N LEU A 12 23.21 15.45 30.11
CA LEU A 12 22.03 15.90 29.37
C LEU A 12 21.93 17.44 29.41
N ALA A 13 21.80 18.06 28.24
CA ALA A 13 21.69 19.51 28.07
C ALA A 13 20.27 20.03 28.41
N LYS A 14 19.93 21.24 27.92
CA LYS A 14 18.64 21.90 28.20
C LYS A 14 17.43 21.02 27.84
N PRO A 15 16.34 21.07 28.63
CA PRO A 15 15.14 20.29 28.36
C PRO A 15 14.42 20.77 27.09
N ILE A 16 13.81 19.81 26.38
CA ILE A 16 12.86 20.07 25.28
C ILE A 16 11.46 19.85 25.82
N ALA A 17 10.59 20.85 25.70
CA ALA A 17 9.20 20.79 26.16
C ALA A 17 8.26 21.37 25.11
N PHE A 18 7.09 20.74 24.96
CA PHE A 18 5.99 21.21 24.13
C PHE A 18 4.67 20.91 24.84
N ARG A 19 3.62 21.65 24.47
CA ARG A 19 2.29 21.47 25.05
C ARG A 19 1.53 20.38 24.30
N LEU A 20 0.77 19.60 25.04
CA LEU A 20 -0.17 18.61 24.54
C LEU A 20 -1.57 18.96 25.03
N SER A 21 -2.60 18.59 24.26
CA SER A 21 -3.95 18.54 24.78
C SER A 21 -4.05 17.52 25.93
N ASP A 22 -5.08 17.61 26.76
CA ASP A 22 -5.26 16.65 27.86
C ASP A 22 -5.43 15.21 27.34
N ALA A 23 -6.11 15.04 26.21
CA ALA A 23 -6.29 13.75 25.55
C ALA A 23 -4.94 13.17 25.06
N ASP A 24 -4.13 13.99 24.38
CA ASP A 24 -2.83 13.53 23.87
C ASP A 24 -1.85 13.25 25.01
N ARG A 25 -1.93 14.04 26.09
CA ARG A 25 -1.12 13.82 27.30
C ARG A 25 -1.49 12.51 27.98
N ALA A 26 -2.78 12.18 28.08
CA ALA A 26 -3.22 10.90 28.64
C ALA A 26 -2.72 9.72 27.79
N ALA A 27 -2.89 9.79 26.47
CA ALA A 27 -2.40 8.76 25.55
C ALA A 27 -0.87 8.60 25.60
N TYR A 28 -0.13 9.69 25.75
CA TYR A 28 1.32 9.66 25.94
C TYR A 28 1.71 8.96 27.25
N LEU A 29 1.06 9.30 28.37
CA LEU A 29 1.36 8.71 29.68
C LEU A 29 1.04 7.21 29.73
N GLU A 30 -0.03 6.75 29.06
CA GLU A 30 -0.34 5.33 28.95
C GLU A 30 0.77 4.55 28.23
N LYS A 31 1.28 5.09 27.12
CA LYS A 31 2.40 4.48 26.37
C LYS A 31 3.67 4.41 27.20
N VAL A 32 3.96 5.48 27.96
CA VAL A 32 5.10 5.52 28.88
C VAL A 32 4.94 4.46 29.97
N ALA A 33 3.77 4.37 30.61
CA ALA A 33 3.50 3.38 31.65
C ALA A 33 3.67 1.94 31.13
N ARG A 34 3.14 1.64 29.94
CA ARG A 34 3.29 0.33 29.30
C ARG A 34 4.72 -0.01 28.90
N SER A 35 5.56 1.00 28.65
CA SER A 35 6.96 0.80 28.26
C SER A 35 7.88 0.45 29.43
N GLY A 36 7.47 0.76 30.67
CA GLY A 36 8.31 0.64 31.86
C GLY A 36 9.46 1.65 31.93
N LEU A 37 9.55 2.59 30.99
CA LEU A 37 10.58 3.63 30.93
C LEU A 37 10.11 4.91 31.60
N THR A 38 11.06 5.79 31.94
CA THR A 38 10.71 7.19 32.25
C THR A 38 10.25 7.91 31.00
N GLN A 39 9.47 8.98 31.17
CA GLN A 39 9.01 9.82 30.05
C GLN A 39 10.16 10.30 29.15
N SER A 40 11.28 10.73 29.75
CA SER A 40 12.45 11.20 29.00
C SER A 40 13.17 10.10 28.22
N GLU A 41 13.26 8.89 28.78
CA GLU A 41 13.84 7.73 28.09
C GLU A 41 12.94 7.27 26.95
N PHE A 42 11.64 7.15 27.21
CA PHE A 42 10.64 6.80 26.20
C PHE A 42 10.68 7.77 25.02
N PHE A 43 10.69 9.09 25.29
CA PHE A 43 10.75 10.10 24.25
C PHE A 43 12.08 10.06 23.48
N ARG A 44 13.22 9.96 24.18
CA ARG A 44 14.53 9.86 23.54
C ARG A 44 14.62 8.63 22.65
N GLN A 45 14.11 7.49 23.11
CA GLN A 45 14.07 6.27 22.33
C GLN A 45 13.15 6.43 21.13
N ALA A 46 11.91 6.88 21.32
CA ALA A 46 10.94 7.04 20.24
C ALA A 46 11.43 7.99 19.13
N VAL A 47 12.01 9.13 19.49
CA VAL A 47 12.42 10.18 18.55
C VAL A 47 13.81 9.95 17.97
N LEU A 48 14.81 9.60 18.80
CA LEU A 48 16.20 9.49 18.33
C LEU A 48 16.53 8.12 17.74
N THR A 49 15.90 7.05 18.22
CA THR A 49 16.11 5.72 17.62
C THR A 49 15.16 5.44 16.45
N ASN A 50 14.25 6.38 16.17
CA ASN A 50 13.38 6.44 15.00
C ASN A 50 12.83 5.06 14.56
N ARG A 51 12.19 4.33 15.49
CA ARG A 51 11.52 3.05 15.19
C ARG A 51 10.22 3.21 14.38
N THR A 52 9.91 4.41 13.93
CA THR A 52 8.80 4.72 13.04
C THR A 52 9.14 4.23 11.63
N GLN A 53 8.79 2.98 11.32
CA GLN A 53 8.69 2.56 9.92
C GLN A 53 7.52 3.29 9.29
N VAL A 54 7.81 4.38 8.57
CA VAL A 54 6.87 4.90 7.57
C VAL A 54 6.87 3.88 6.44
N ILE A 55 5.95 2.92 6.47
CA ILE A 55 5.68 2.06 5.33
C ILE A 55 5.00 2.94 4.28
N ALA A 56 5.80 3.66 3.51
CA ALA A 56 5.32 4.30 2.30
C ALA A 56 4.73 3.20 1.42
N ARG A 57 3.43 3.30 1.11
CA ARG A 57 2.81 2.36 0.18
C ARG A 57 3.62 2.42 -1.12
N PRO A 58 4.16 1.30 -1.64
CA PRO A 58 5.00 1.33 -2.82
C PRO A 58 4.25 2.05 -3.93
N VAL A 59 4.82 3.18 -4.37
CA VAL A 59 4.22 3.97 -5.43
C VAL A 59 4.43 3.19 -6.70
N ALA A 60 3.34 2.72 -7.32
CA ALA A 60 3.38 2.07 -8.62
C ALA A 60 4.24 2.90 -9.59
N SER A 61 5.20 2.24 -10.25
CA SER A 61 6.05 2.86 -11.26
C SER A 61 5.19 3.55 -12.33
N ALA A 62 5.75 4.58 -12.99
CA ALA A 62 5.06 5.25 -14.10
C ALA A 62 4.65 4.23 -15.18
N ASP A 63 5.51 3.24 -15.40
CA ASP A 63 5.28 2.12 -16.30
C ASP A 63 4.11 1.25 -15.84
N ARG A 64 4.07 0.82 -14.57
CA ARG A 64 2.91 0.07 -14.02
C ARG A 64 1.60 0.83 -14.19
N LYS A 65 1.59 2.14 -13.92
CA LYS A 65 0.39 2.98 -14.11
C LYS A 65 -0.04 3.04 -15.57
N ARG A 66 0.90 3.22 -16.49
CA ARG A 66 0.61 3.25 -17.94
C ARG A 66 0.09 1.90 -18.42
N LEU A 67 0.66 0.81 -17.93
CA LEU A 67 0.28 -0.55 -18.27
C LEU A 67 -1.14 -0.87 -17.78
N LEU A 68 -1.48 -0.52 -16.53
CA LEU A 68 -2.84 -0.63 -15.99
C LEU A 68 -3.86 0.18 -16.80
N TYR A 69 -3.49 1.38 -17.25
CA TYR A 69 -4.36 2.19 -18.11
C TYR A 69 -4.66 1.49 -19.45
N ILE A 70 -3.61 1.01 -20.14
CA ILE A 70 -3.76 0.28 -21.41
C ILE A 70 -4.62 -0.97 -21.20
N PHE A 71 -4.39 -1.70 -20.11
CA PHE A 71 -5.14 -2.90 -19.76
C PHE A 71 -6.63 -2.65 -19.59
N ASN A 72 -6.99 -1.59 -18.88
CA ASN A 72 -8.39 -1.24 -18.68
C ASN A 72 -9.06 -0.92 -20.01
N LYS A 73 -8.37 -0.21 -20.91
CA LYS A 73 -8.90 0.08 -22.26
C LYS A 73 -9.06 -1.19 -23.08
N THR A 74 -8.05 -2.06 -23.10
CA THR A 74 -8.12 -3.33 -23.84
C THR A 74 -9.21 -4.23 -23.29
N SER A 75 -9.32 -4.40 -21.96
CA SER A 75 -10.34 -5.25 -21.32
C SER A 75 -11.76 -4.78 -21.63
N ASN A 76 -11.99 -3.47 -21.66
CA ASN A 76 -13.27 -2.91 -22.07
C ASN A 76 -13.60 -3.23 -23.53
N ASN A 77 -12.62 -3.14 -24.43
CA ASN A 77 -12.81 -3.48 -25.84
C ASN A 77 -13.11 -4.97 -26.01
N LEU A 78 -12.37 -5.87 -25.32
CA LEU A 78 -12.63 -7.30 -25.35
C LEU A 78 -14.05 -7.63 -24.86
N ASN A 79 -14.52 -6.95 -23.80
CA ASN A 79 -15.88 -7.14 -23.29
C ASN A 79 -16.96 -6.64 -24.28
N GLN A 80 -16.68 -5.58 -25.03
CA GLN A 80 -17.58 -5.11 -26.08
C GLN A 80 -17.67 -6.11 -27.24
N ILE A 81 -16.53 -6.66 -27.68
CA ILE A 81 -16.48 -7.69 -28.71
C ILE A 81 -17.23 -8.93 -28.25
N ALA A 82 -17.00 -9.41 -27.02
CA ALA A 82 -17.70 -10.57 -26.47
C ALA A 82 -19.22 -10.37 -26.44
N ARG A 83 -19.69 -9.19 -25.99
CA ARG A 83 -21.12 -8.86 -25.99
C ARG A 83 -21.72 -8.85 -27.39
N ARG A 84 -21.01 -8.26 -28.35
CA ARG A 84 -21.46 -8.22 -29.75
C ARG A 84 -21.52 -9.62 -30.36
N ALA A 85 -20.46 -10.41 -30.20
CA ALA A 85 -20.40 -11.78 -30.70
C ALA A 85 -21.51 -12.66 -30.12
N ASN A 86 -21.81 -12.52 -28.82
CA ASN A 86 -22.93 -13.22 -28.19
C ASN A 86 -24.29 -12.80 -28.81
N SER A 87 -24.50 -11.51 -29.05
CA SER A 87 -25.72 -11.03 -29.70
C SER A 87 -25.88 -11.54 -31.14
N GLU A 88 -24.79 -11.61 -31.90
CA GLU A 88 -24.77 -12.10 -33.29
C GLU A 88 -24.94 -13.63 -33.35
N HIS A 89 -24.41 -14.37 -32.36
CA HIS A 89 -24.64 -15.81 -32.22
C HIS A 89 -26.12 -16.11 -31.91
N VAL A 90 -26.69 -15.44 -30.91
CA VAL A 90 -28.09 -15.65 -30.50
C VAL A 90 -29.08 -15.32 -31.64
N SER A 91 -28.73 -14.36 -32.51
CA SER A 91 -29.54 -14.02 -33.69
C SER A 91 -29.29 -14.91 -34.91
N GLY A 92 -28.39 -15.90 -34.80
CA GLY A 92 -28.03 -16.83 -35.89
C GLY A 92 -27.17 -16.21 -37.00
N GLN A 93 -26.66 -15.00 -36.79
CA GLN A 93 -25.78 -14.31 -37.75
C GLN A 93 -24.32 -14.76 -37.66
N LEU A 94 -23.93 -15.34 -36.52
CA LEU A 94 -22.61 -15.90 -36.28
C LEU A 94 -22.75 -17.42 -36.09
N SER A 95 -21.91 -18.21 -36.78
CA SER A 95 -21.89 -19.65 -36.58
C SER A 95 -21.30 -20.01 -35.22
N GLU A 96 -21.74 -21.12 -34.62
CA GLU A 96 -21.20 -21.64 -33.35
C GLU A 96 -19.68 -21.83 -33.43
N ALA A 97 -19.17 -22.43 -34.50
CA ALA A 97 -17.74 -22.65 -34.69
C ALA A 97 -16.93 -21.34 -34.66
N THR A 98 -17.42 -20.30 -35.36
CA THR A 98 -16.77 -18.97 -35.36
C THR A 98 -16.87 -18.30 -33.99
N TYR A 99 -17.97 -18.50 -33.27
CA TYR A 99 -18.17 -17.95 -31.94
C TYR A 99 -17.22 -18.57 -30.90
N GLU A 100 -17.11 -19.89 -30.89
CA GLU A 100 -16.19 -20.62 -30.01
C GLU A 100 -14.73 -20.24 -30.28
N GLU A 101 -14.34 -20.11 -31.56
CA GLU A 101 -13.00 -19.65 -31.93
C GLU A 101 -12.74 -18.22 -31.42
N LEU A 102 -13.71 -17.32 -31.60
CA LEU A 102 -13.61 -15.93 -31.13
C LEU A 102 -13.47 -15.87 -29.60
N LEU A 103 -14.28 -16.64 -28.86
CA LEU A 103 -14.16 -16.72 -27.40
C LEU A 103 -12.79 -17.23 -26.96
N THR A 104 -12.26 -18.25 -27.66
CA THR A 104 -10.93 -18.80 -27.39
C THR A 104 -9.85 -17.72 -27.56
N GLN A 105 -9.90 -16.93 -28.64
CA GLN A 105 -8.96 -15.84 -28.88
C GLN A 105 -9.07 -14.73 -27.82
N LEU A 106 -10.28 -14.33 -27.42
CA LEU A 106 -10.49 -13.33 -26.37
C LEU A 106 -9.95 -13.78 -25.01
N GLN A 107 -10.13 -15.07 -24.67
CA GLN A 107 -9.56 -15.67 -23.46
C GLN A 107 -8.04 -15.70 -23.50
N LEU A 108 -7.46 -16.05 -24.65
CA LEU A 108 -6.01 -16.08 -24.86
C LEU A 108 -5.38 -14.70 -24.64
N ILE A 109 -5.96 -13.66 -25.26
CA ILE A 109 -5.51 -12.27 -25.07
C ILE A 109 -5.62 -11.86 -23.60
N SER A 110 -6.75 -12.17 -22.94
CA SER A 110 -6.96 -11.85 -21.52
C SER A 110 -5.92 -12.51 -20.61
N ARG A 111 -5.51 -13.75 -20.94
CA ARG A 111 -4.47 -14.48 -20.20
C ARG A 111 -3.10 -13.86 -20.39
N TYR A 112 -2.71 -13.55 -21.64
CA TYR A 112 -1.43 -12.89 -21.92
C TYR A 112 -1.31 -11.55 -21.22
N LEU A 113 -2.40 -10.78 -21.20
CA LEU A 113 -2.50 -9.55 -20.45
C LEU A 113 -2.23 -9.84 -18.95
N ARG A 114 -3.01 -10.70 -18.29
CA ARG A 114 -2.81 -10.96 -16.84
C ARG A 114 -1.37 -11.39 -16.50
N CYS A 115 -0.77 -12.26 -17.31
CA CYS A 115 0.61 -12.70 -17.10
C CYS A 115 1.65 -11.60 -17.28
N SER A 116 1.39 -10.56 -18.08
CA SER A 116 2.36 -9.46 -18.23
C SER A 116 2.34 -8.50 -17.04
N LEU A 117 1.24 -8.42 -16.27
CA LEU A 117 1.19 -7.60 -15.05
C LEU A 117 2.09 -8.16 -13.93
N GLU A 118 2.27 -9.47 -13.90
CA GLU A 118 3.15 -10.15 -12.93
C GLU A 118 4.64 -9.91 -13.22
N LYS A 119 4.97 -9.44 -14.42
CA LYS A 119 6.36 -9.19 -14.88
C LYS A 119 6.78 -7.73 -14.76
N VAL A 120 5.90 -6.87 -14.24
CA VAL A 120 6.14 -5.43 -14.13
C VAL A 120 6.34 -5.12 -12.65
N ASP A 121 7.55 -4.63 -12.35
CA ASP A 121 8.18 -4.45 -11.04
C ASP A 121 8.78 -5.73 -10.43
#